data_AF-A0A938YID0-F1
#
_entry.id   AF-A0A938YID0-F1
#
_cell.length_a   1.000
_cell.length_b   1.000
_cell.length_c   1.000
_cell.angle_alpha   90.00
_cell.angle_beta   90.00
_cell.angle_gamma   90.00
#
_symmetry.space_group_name_H-M   'P 1'
#
loop_
_entity.id
_entity.type
_entity.pdbx_description
1 polymer ?
#
loop_
_entity_poly.entity_id
_entity_poly.type
_entity_poly.pdbx_seq_one_letter_code
_entity_poly.pdbx_strand_id
1 'polypeptide(L)'
;MTMLGGTALVLAVVAAVRGVWSPCGLSMVSAINPFSEASRGNRYGLTALWFVIGAALGGLLYGTLGAVGALLVGLLPAAPVVLVALGAAVCLVGVLSDLPGVPLRLPLHPRQVNERWLSRYRRWVYASGFGAQIGAGFATYIMTAAVYVVPVLGALTGSPLLALAFGLVFGLVRGSAVLISAGAGDPDRLRGLHRRLAAVAPWSLRAAIAAQLVAAVVLAGGALGAFAGLVVIVLAGGALALGTRRRPAGAPEQVAAEPATVRVPA
;
A
#
# COMPACT_ATOMS: atom_id res chain seq x y z
N MET A 1 -10.57 15.32 15.80
CA MET A 1 -10.05 15.55 14.43
C MET A 1 -8.54 15.29 14.34
N THR A 2 -7.71 15.81 15.25
CA THR A 2 -6.24 15.61 15.26
C THR A 2 -5.81 14.14 15.33
N MET A 3 -6.47 13.32 16.16
CA MET A 3 -6.17 11.87 16.27
C MET A 3 -6.40 11.12 14.95
N LEU A 4 -7.58 11.28 14.33
CA LEU A 4 -7.91 10.67 13.05
C LEU A 4 -6.91 11.06 11.96
N GLY A 5 -6.61 12.36 11.85
CA GLY A 5 -5.65 12.84 10.85
C GLY A 5 -4.24 12.32 11.06
N GLY A 6 -3.75 12.28 12.31
CA GLY A 6 -2.44 11.71 12.65
C GLY A 6 -2.34 10.23 12.31
N THR A 7 -3.36 9.44 12.68
CA THR A 7 -3.40 8.01 12.34
C THR A 7 -3.51 7.76 10.83
N ALA A 8 -4.34 8.53 10.12
CA ALA A 8 -4.50 8.42 8.68
C ALA A 8 -3.20 8.71 7.93
N LEU A 9 -2.46 9.74 8.36
CA LEU A 9 -1.16 10.08 7.78
C LEU A 9 -0.13 8.96 7.98
N VAL A 10 -0.02 8.42 9.21
CA VAL A 10 0.89 7.30 9.48
C VAL A 10 0.53 6.08 8.65
N LEU A 11 -0.76 5.72 8.59
CA LEU A 11 -1.22 4.60 7.79
C LEU A 11 -1.04 4.82 6.29
N ALA A 12 -1.18 6.06 5.79
CA ALA A 12 -0.88 6.40 4.40
C ALA A 12 0.58 6.10 4.05
N VAL A 13 1.52 6.50 4.90
CA VAL A 13 2.95 6.22 4.72
C VAL A 13 3.21 4.71 4.78
N VAL A 14 2.70 4.03 5.81
CA VAL A 14 2.95 2.59 6.01
C VAL A 14 2.34 1.75 4.89
N ALA A 15 1.12 2.06 4.45
CA ALA A 15 0.47 1.40 3.33
C ALA A 15 1.24 1.60 2.03
N ALA A 16 1.70 2.83 1.78
CA ALA A 16 2.48 3.17 0.61
C ALA A 16 3.82 2.40 0.58
N VAL A 17 4.55 2.39 1.69
CA VAL A 17 5.81 1.64 1.85
C VAL A 17 5.56 0.14 1.63
N ARG A 18 4.52 -0.43 2.24
CA ARG A 18 4.17 -1.85 2.06
C ARG A 18 3.94 -2.22 0.59
N GLY A 19 3.45 -1.28 -0.21
CA GLY A 19 3.23 -1.42 -1.65
C GLY A 19 4.51 -1.65 -2.48
N VAL A 20 5.71 -1.36 -1.95
CA VAL A 20 6.98 -1.63 -2.64
C VAL A 20 7.16 -3.12 -2.94
N TRP A 21 6.74 -3.98 -2.02
CA TRP A 21 6.81 -5.44 -2.16
C TRP A 21 5.62 -6.03 -2.95
N SER A 22 4.82 -5.20 -3.61
CA SER A 22 3.83 -5.71 -4.55
C SER A 22 4.50 -6.25 -5.81
N PRO A 23 3.86 -7.18 -6.54
CA PRO A 23 4.35 -7.61 -7.84
C PRO A 23 4.63 -6.43 -8.78
N CYS A 24 3.77 -5.39 -8.76
CA CYS A 24 3.96 -4.18 -9.55
C CYS A 24 5.17 -3.35 -9.08
N GLY A 25 5.37 -3.22 -7.77
CA GLY A 25 6.50 -2.49 -7.20
C GLY A 25 7.84 -3.16 -7.52
N LEU A 26 7.90 -4.48 -7.40
CA LEU A 26 9.10 -5.25 -7.73
C LEU A 26 9.39 -5.24 -9.24
N SER A 27 8.37 -5.43 -10.10
CA SER A 27 8.53 -5.29 -11.56
C SER A 27 9.01 -3.89 -11.93
N MET A 28 8.47 -2.84 -11.31
CA MET A 28 8.91 -1.47 -11.52
C MET A 28 10.38 -1.25 -11.17
N VAL A 29 10.87 -1.79 -10.05
CA VAL A 29 12.31 -1.74 -9.68
C VAL A 29 13.18 -2.42 -10.73
N SER A 30 12.72 -3.53 -11.32
CA SER A 30 13.44 -4.23 -12.40
C SER A 30 13.39 -3.49 -13.74
N ALA A 31 12.29 -2.79 -14.04
CA ALA A 31 12.07 -2.15 -15.34
C ALA A 31 12.62 -0.72 -15.40
N ILE A 32 12.51 0.03 -14.30
CA ILE A 32 12.94 1.43 -14.16
C ILE A 32 14.11 1.50 -13.18
N ASN A 33 15.31 1.45 -13.73
CA ASN A 33 16.58 1.62 -13.02
C ASN A 33 17.63 2.21 -13.99
N PRO A 34 18.78 2.69 -13.51
CA PRO A 34 19.79 3.30 -14.37
C PRO A 34 20.24 2.42 -15.54
N PHE A 35 20.45 1.12 -15.30
CA PHE A 35 20.87 0.17 -16.32
C PHE A 35 19.82 -0.01 -17.44
N SER A 36 18.57 -0.31 -17.05
CA SER A 36 17.45 -0.52 -17.98
C SER A 36 17.06 0.75 -18.72
N GLU A 37 17.22 1.93 -18.11
CA GLU A 37 16.93 3.20 -18.79
C GLU A 37 18.05 3.61 -19.76
N ALA A 38 19.31 3.37 -19.40
CA ALA A 38 20.45 3.63 -20.27
C ALA A 38 20.39 2.79 -21.56
N SER A 39 19.98 1.51 -21.47
CA SER A 39 19.81 0.67 -22.66
C SER A 39 18.70 1.14 -23.60
N ARG A 40 17.76 1.97 -23.10
CA ARG A 40 16.71 2.64 -23.88
C ARG A 40 17.09 4.06 -24.32
N GLY A 41 18.32 4.51 -24.05
CA GLY A 41 18.77 5.88 -24.33
C GLY A 41 18.13 6.95 -23.43
N ASN A 42 17.54 6.55 -22.30
CA ASN A 42 16.87 7.45 -21.37
C ASN A 42 17.75 7.79 -20.17
N ARG A 43 17.57 9.02 -19.65
CA ARG A 43 18.13 9.42 -18.35
C ARG A 43 17.19 9.00 -17.23
N TYR A 44 17.65 8.11 -16.36
CA TYR A 44 16.90 7.58 -15.21
C TYR A 44 16.29 8.68 -14.33
N GLY A 45 17.05 9.73 -13.99
CA GLY A 45 16.54 10.80 -13.11
C GLY A 45 15.29 11.49 -13.67
N LEU A 46 15.20 11.66 -14.99
CA LEU A 46 14.01 12.21 -15.63
C LEU A 46 12.86 11.20 -15.67
N THR A 47 13.15 9.90 -15.86
CA THR A 47 12.15 8.83 -15.76
C THR A 47 11.55 8.79 -14.35
N ALA A 48 12.39 8.81 -13.33
CA ALA A 48 12.00 8.83 -11.93
C ALA A 48 11.16 10.08 -11.60
N LEU A 49 11.55 11.26 -12.10
CA LEU A 49 10.77 12.49 -11.90
C LEU A 49 9.35 12.37 -12.47
N TRP A 50 9.21 11.93 -13.73
CA TRP A 50 7.89 11.72 -14.34
C TRP A 50 7.07 10.66 -13.60
N PHE A 51 7.72 9.59 -13.13
CA PHE A 51 7.08 8.57 -12.32
C PHE A 51 6.53 9.13 -11.00
N VAL A 52 7.32 9.94 -10.28
CA VAL A 52 6.90 10.58 -9.03
C VAL A 52 5.78 11.58 -9.26
N ILE A 53 5.84 12.39 -10.31
CA ILE A 53 4.75 13.31 -10.69
C ILE A 53 3.47 12.53 -10.97
N GLY A 54 3.56 11.46 -11.78
CA GLY A 54 2.43 10.57 -12.04
C GLY A 54 1.87 10.00 -10.74
N ALA A 55 2.72 9.51 -9.84
CA ALA A 55 2.31 8.93 -8.56
C ALA A 55 1.67 9.95 -7.62
N ALA A 56 2.11 11.20 -7.62
CA ALA A 56 1.47 12.29 -6.89
C ALA A 56 0.04 12.53 -7.41
N LEU A 57 -0.14 12.60 -8.74
CA LEU A 57 -1.46 12.77 -9.36
C LEU A 57 -2.38 11.57 -9.11
N GLY A 58 -1.85 10.35 -9.19
CA GLY A 58 -2.56 9.14 -8.79
C GLY A 58 -2.97 9.18 -7.31
N GLY A 59 -2.06 9.63 -6.44
CA GLY A 59 -2.33 9.80 -5.01
C GLY A 59 -3.45 10.81 -4.72
N LEU A 60 -3.50 11.92 -5.46
CA LEU A 60 -4.61 12.86 -5.38
C LEU A 60 -5.93 12.21 -5.78
N LEU A 61 -5.95 11.42 -6.87
CA LEU A 61 -7.12 10.66 -7.29
C LEU A 61 -7.55 9.63 -6.23
N TYR A 62 -6.61 9.01 -5.53
CA TYR A 62 -6.91 8.14 -4.40
C TYR A 62 -7.52 8.92 -3.22
N GLY A 63 -7.00 10.12 -2.95
CA GLY A 63 -7.51 11.03 -1.92
C GLY A 63 -8.91 11.57 -2.22
N THR A 64 -9.35 11.65 -3.49
CA THR A 64 -10.70 12.12 -3.82
C THR A 64 -11.79 11.23 -3.24
N LEU A 65 -11.55 9.92 -3.11
CA LEU A 65 -12.49 9.00 -2.46
C LEU A 65 -12.74 9.41 -1.00
N GLY A 66 -11.67 9.70 -0.27
CA GLY A 66 -11.77 10.22 1.09
C GLY A 66 -12.36 11.63 1.14
N ALA A 67 -12.07 12.47 0.14
CA ALA A 67 -12.58 13.84 0.08
C ALA A 67 -14.09 13.88 -0.15
N VAL A 68 -14.60 13.07 -1.07
CA VAL A 68 -16.04 12.89 -1.28
C VAL A 68 -16.69 12.32 -0.03
N GLY A 69 -16.07 11.30 0.59
CA GLY A 69 -16.54 10.77 1.87
C GLY A 69 -16.58 11.81 2.98
N ALA A 70 -15.59 12.71 3.04
CA ALA A 70 -15.54 13.79 4.03
C ALA A 70 -16.68 14.80 3.85
N LEU A 71 -17.01 15.13 2.60
CA LEU A 71 -18.19 15.96 2.29
C LEU A 71 -19.48 15.28 2.78
N LEU A 72 -19.64 13.98 2.51
CA LEU A 72 -20.82 13.22 2.92
C LEU A 72 -20.93 13.10 4.45
N VAL A 73 -19.81 12.82 5.14
CA VAL A 73 -19.76 12.77 6.61
C VAL A 73 -20.11 14.13 7.20
N GLY A 74 -19.72 15.23 6.56
CA GLY A 74 -20.08 16.59 6.98
C GLY A 74 -21.59 16.89 6.92
N LEU A 75 -22.38 16.11 6.18
CA LEU A 75 -23.85 16.23 6.13
C LEU A 75 -24.53 15.47 7.27
N LEU A 76 -23.81 14.61 7.99
CA LEU A 76 -24.36 13.80 9.07
C LEU A 76 -24.20 14.53 10.41
N PRO A 77 -25.24 14.59 11.27
CA PRO A 77 -25.14 15.12 12.62
C PRO A 77 -24.48 14.09 13.56
N ALA A 78 -23.25 13.68 13.27
CA ALA A 78 -22.51 12.70 14.04
C ALA A 78 -21.63 13.39 15.10
N ALA A 79 -21.73 12.94 16.35
CA ALA A 79 -20.82 13.41 17.39
C ALA A 79 -19.36 13.00 17.07
N PRO A 80 -18.35 13.85 17.35
CA PRO A 80 -16.96 13.54 17.04
C PRO A 80 -16.46 12.22 17.63
N VAL A 81 -16.95 11.86 18.83
CA VAL A 81 -16.62 10.59 19.50
C VAL A 81 -17.04 9.37 18.66
N VAL A 82 -18.18 9.44 17.97
CA VAL A 82 -18.69 8.37 17.12
C VAL A 82 -17.79 8.18 15.91
N LEU A 83 -17.34 9.28 15.28
CA LEU A 83 -16.43 9.23 14.13
C LEU A 83 -15.06 8.62 14.52
N VAL A 84 -14.54 8.96 15.70
CA VAL A 84 -13.29 8.39 16.21
C VAL A 84 -13.46 6.90 16.53
N ALA A 85 -14.56 6.51 17.18
CA ALA A 85 -14.86 5.10 17.46
C ALA A 85 -15.02 4.27 16.18
N LEU A 86 -15.69 4.83 15.16
CA LEU A 86 -15.80 4.22 13.84
C LEU A 86 -14.43 4.07 13.17
N GLY A 87 -13.56 5.08 13.28
CA GLY A 87 -12.16 4.99 12.82
C GLY A 87 -11.39 3.84 13.48
N ALA A 88 -11.59 3.62 14.79
CA ALA A 88 -11.01 2.50 15.51
C ALA A 88 -11.51 1.15 14.95
N ALA A 89 -12.82 1.02 14.73
CA ALA A 89 -13.43 -0.18 14.16
C ALA A 89 -12.90 -0.47 12.75
N VAL A 90 -12.78 0.54 11.89
CA VAL A 90 -12.22 0.42 10.53
C VAL A 90 -10.76 -0.04 10.58
N CYS A 91 -9.94 0.51 11.49
CA CYS A 91 -8.56 0.05 11.67
C CYS A 91 -8.49 -1.40 12.13
N LEU A 92 -9.38 -1.82 13.04
CA LEU A 92 -9.46 -3.20 13.52
C LEU A 92 -9.87 -4.17 12.39
N VAL A 93 -10.81 -3.80 11.53
CA VAL A 93 -11.14 -4.56 10.31
C VAL A 93 -9.90 -4.69 9.42
N GLY A 94 -9.11 -3.64 9.27
CA GLY A 94 -7.84 -3.66 8.56
C GLY A 94 -6.83 -4.66 9.15
N VAL A 95 -6.64 -4.64 10.48
CA VAL A 95 -5.81 -5.61 11.20
C VAL A 95 -6.27 -7.04 10.93
N LEU A 96 -7.56 -7.32 11.10
CA LEU A 96 -8.13 -8.64 10.90
C LEU A 96 -7.99 -9.13 9.44
N SER A 97 -8.14 -8.22 8.47
CA SER A 97 -7.96 -8.54 7.06
C SER A 97 -6.51 -8.93 6.72
N ASP A 98 -5.53 -8.28 7.34
CA ASP A 98 -4.10 -8.54 7.06
C ASP A 98 -3.52 -9.66 7.93
N LEU A 99 -4.20 -10.07 9.00
CA LEU A 99 -3.73 -11.12 9.90
C LEU A 99 -3.73 -12.51 9.20
N PRO A 100 -2.59 -13.22 9.21
CA PRO A 100 -2.53 -14.60 8.72
C PRO A 100 -3.47 -15.52 9.52
N GLY A 101 -4.18 -16.41 8.84
CA GLY A 101 -5.07 -17.39 9.48
C GLY A 101 -6.48 -16.88 9.83
N VAL A 102 -6.73 -15.57 9.72
CA VAL A 102 -8.10 -15.01 9.78
C VAL A 102 -8.73 -15.14 8.38
N PRO A 103 -9.99 -15.58 8.22
CA PRO A 103 -10.61 -15.76 6.90
C PRO A 103 -11.09 -14.46 6.25
N LEU A 104 -11.17 -13.36 7.01
CA LEU A 104 -11.53 -12.05 6.48
C LEU A 104 -10.43 -11.55 5.54
N ARG A 105 -10.79 -11.29 4.28
CA ARG A 105 -9.89 -10.69 3.28
C ARG A 105 -10.66 -9.63 2.52
N LEU A 106 -10.17 -8.39 2.56
CA LEU A 106 -10.66 -7.35 1.67
C LEU A 106 -10.31 -7.69 0.20
N PRO A 107 -11.07 -7.15 -0.78
CA PRO A 107 -10.89 -7.50 -2.18
C PRO A 107 -9.45 -7.33 -2.67
N LEU A 108 -8.92 -8.35 -3.35
CA LEU A 108 -7.63 -8.27 -4.03
C LEU A 108 -7.85 -7.81 -5.46
N HIS A 109 -7.03 -6.87 -5.93
CA HIS A 109 -7.04 -6.39 -7.30
C HIS A 109 -5.72 -6.79 -7.99
N PRO A 110 -5.62 -7.99 -8.57
CA PRO A 110 -4.37 -8.49 -9.15
C PRO A 110 -4.14 -7.91 -10.56
N ARG A 111 -4.01 -6.59 -10.66
CA ARG A 111 -3.68 -5.90 -11.91
C ARG A 111 -2.26 -5.33 -11.87
N GLN A 112 -1.46 -5.67 -12.88
CA GLN A 112 -0.15 -5.07 -13.13
C GLN A 112 -0.22 -3.93 -14.14
N VAL A 113 0.82 -3.10 -14.14
CA VAL A 113 1.06 -2.14 -15.22
C VAL A 113 1.37 -2.90 -16.51
N ASN A 114 1.02 -2.33 -17.66
CA ASN A 114 1.27 -2.97 -18.95
C ASN A 114 2.71 -2.73 -19.40
N GLU A 115 3.58 -3.73 -19.27
CA GLU A 115 5.01 -3.64 -19.61
C GLU A 115 5.28 -3.31 -21.09
N ARG A 116 4.33 -3.58 -22.00
CA ARG A 116 4.43 -3.20 -23.42
C ARG A 116 4.53 -1.68 -23.61
N TRP A 117 4.13 -0.89 -22.62
CA TRP A 117 4.26 0.57 -22.68
C TRP A 117 5.73 1.01 -22.72
N LEU A 118 6.65 0.23 -22.15
CA LEU A 118 8.09 0.53 -22.13
C LEU A 118 8.71 0.58 -23.52
N SER A 119 8.21 -0.22 -24.47
CA SER A 119 8.69 -0.24 -25.86
C SER A 119 7.82 0.57 -26.82
N ARG A 120 6.56 0.86 -26.46
CA ARG A 120 5.59 1.54 -27.33
C ARG A 120 5.55 3.06 -27.15
N TYR A 121 5.71 3.55 -25.93
CA TYR A 121 5.46 4.96 -25.62
C TYR A 121 6.73 5.71 -25.22
N ARG A 122 6.69 7.03 -25.40
CA ARG A 122 7.75 7.93 -24.93
C ARG A 122 7.88 7.86 -23.41
N ARG A 123 9.10 8.05 -22.91
CA ARG A 123 9.45 8.00 -21.48
C ARG A 123 8.44 8.66 -20.54
N TRP A 124 8.09 9.91 -20.83
CA TRP A 124 7.19 10.67 -19.95
C TRP A 124 5.78 10.07 -19.87
N VAL A 125 5.31 9.39 -20.93
CA VAL A 125 3.99 8.75 -20.98
C VAL A 125 3.98 7.51 -20.11
N TYR A 126 4.91 6.58 -20.33
CA TYR A 126 4.91 5.34 -19.56
C TYR A 126 5.28 5.62 -18.10
N ALA A 127 6.24 6.51 -17.82
CA ALA A 127 6.67 6.78 -16.45
C ALA A 127 5.54 7.43 -15.65
N SER A 128 4.91 8.47 -16.20
CA SER A 128 3.77 9.12 -15.53
C SER A 128 2.56 8.19 -15.42
N GLY A 129 2.28 7.38 -16.45
CA GLY A 129 1.17 6.43 -16.43
C GLY A 129 1.35 5.31 -15.40
N PHE A 130 2.55 4.73 -15.31
CA PHE A 130 2.88 3.75 -14.27
C PHE A 130 2.86 4.40 -12.89
N GLY A 131 3.43 5.59 -12.77
CA GLY A 131 3.37 6.42 -11.57
C GLY A 131 1.94 6.60 -11.10
N ALA A 132 1.04 7.08 -11.96
CA ALA A 132 -0.36 7.32 -11.64
C ALA A 132 -1.12 6.06 -11.22
N GLN A 133 -0.91 4.93 -11.90
CA GLN A 133 -1.54 3.65 -11.52
C GLN A 133 -1.05 3.16 -10.15
N ILE A 134 0.23 3.38 -9.84
CA ILE A 134 0.79 3.10 -8.52
C ILE A 134 0.26 4.12 -7.50
N GLY A 135 0.25 5.41 -7.78
CA GLY A 135 -0.25 6.44 -6.89
C GLY A 135 -1.72 6.24 -6.49
N ALA A 136 -2.57 5.78 -7.43
CA ALA A 136 -4.00 5.61 -7.23
C ALA A 136 -4.41 4.52 -6.23
N GLY A 137 -3.47 3.67 -5.78
CA GLY A 137 -3.73 2.64 -4.76
C GLY A 137 -4.52 1.43 -5.27
N PHE A 138 -5.69 1.67 -5.86
CA PHE A 138 -6.68 0.67 -6.29
C PHE A 138 -6.50 0.19 -7.75
N ALA A 139 -5.71 0.91 -8.55
CA ALA A 139 -5.44 0.52 -9.94
C ALA A 139 -4.40 -0.61 -10.07
N THR A 140 -3.71 -0.93 -8.97
CA THR A 140 -2.63 -1.93 -8.91
C THR A 140 -2.82 -2.85 -7.71
N TYR A 141 -1.92 -3.84 -7.57
CA TYR A 141 -1.96 -4.82 -6.50
C TYR A 141 -1.98 -4.17 -5.10
N ILE A 142 -2.94 -4.57 -4.29
CA ILE A 142 -3.15 -4.11 -2.92
C ILE A 142 -2.51 -5.11 -1.95
N MET A 143 -1.49 -4.66 -1.21
CA MET A 143 -0.69 -5.52 -0.31
C MET A 143 -1.14 -5.50 1.14
N THR A 144 -2.05 -4.60 1.49
CA THR A 144 -2.54 -4.39 2.86
C THR A 144 -3.90 -3.72 2.82
N ALA A 145 -4.76 -4.09 3.76
CA ALA A 145 -6.04 -3.46 4.01
C ALA A 145 -5.92 -1.96 4.32
N ALA A 146 -4.75 -1.48 4.75
CA ALA A 146 -4.52 -0.06 5.03
C ALA A 146 -4.79 0.86 3.81
N VAL A 147 -4.69 0.33 2.58
CA VAL A 147 -5.07 1.06 1.35
C VAL A 147 -6.59 1.36 1.32
N TYR A 148 -7.43 0.56 1.96
CA TYR A 148 -8.85 0.86 2.14
C TYR A 148 -9.12 1.73 3.37
N VAL A 149 -8.33 1.57 4.42
CA VAL A 149 -8.51 2.29 5.69
C VAL A 149 -8.23 3.78 5.54
N VAL A 150 -7.18 4.18 4.80
CA VAL A 150 -6.74 5.58 4.71
C VAL A 150 -7.82 6.52 4.14
N PRO A 151 -8.50 6.23 3.01
CA PRO A 151 -9.54 7.11 2.48
C PRO A 151 -10.75 7.17 3.42
N VAL A 152 -11.07 6.08 4.12
CA VAL A 152 -12.16 6.06 5.11
C VAL A 152 -11.80 6.93 6.31
N LEU A 153 -10.59 6.83 6.85
CA LEU A 153 -10.14 7.73 7.93
C LEU A 153 -10.10 9.18 7.45
N GLY A 154 -9.67 9.42 6.21
CA GLY A 154 -9.74 10.73 5.56
C GLY A 154 -11.17 11.29 5.54
N ALA A 155 -12.15 10.46 5.15
CA ALA A 155 -13.57 10.82 5.18
C ALA A 155 -14.04 11.16 6.59
N LEU A 156 -13.67 10.34 7.59
CA LEU A 156 -14.05 10.56 8.99
C LEU A 156 -13.43 11.81 9.61
N THR A 157 -12.42 12.42 8.99
CA THR A 157 -11.94 13.74 9.42
C THR A 157 -12.92 14.88 9.14
N GLY A 158 -13.87 14.69 8.21
CA GLY A 158 -14.76 15.74 7.73
C GLY A 158 -14.06 16.83 6.91
N SER A 159 -12.77 16.67 6.57
CA SER A 159 -12.00 17.65 5.81
C SER A 159 -11.55 17.08 4.46
N PRO A 160 -12.13 17.56 3.34
CA PRO A 160 -11.71 17.16 1.99
C PRO A 160 -10.22 17.41 1.74
N LEU A 161 -9.69 18.53 2.26
CA LEU A 161 -8.29 18.90 2.10
C LEU A 161 -7.34 17.91 2.79
N LEU A 162 -7.68 17.46 4.00
CA LEU A 162 -6.88 16.44 4.69
C LEU A 162 -6.91 15.10 3.95
N ALA A 163 -8.07 14.68 3.43
CA ALA A 163 -8.17 13.45 2.65
C ALA A 163 -7.31 13.50 1.37
N LEU A 164 -7.32 14.63 0.65
CA LEU A 164 -6.43 14.86 -0.49
C LEU A 164 -4.96 14.86 -0.09
N ALA A 165 -4.62 15.48 1.05
CA ALA A 165 -3.26 15.50 1.57
C ALA A 165 -2.75 14.09 1.91
N PHE A 166 -3.57 13.23 2.54
CA PHE A 166 -3.22 11.84 2.81
C PHE A 166 -2.99 11.06 1.50
N GLY A 167 -3.84 11.29 0.50
CA GLY A 167 -3.67 10.68 -0.81
C GLY A 167 -2.40 11.15 -1.53
N LEU A 168 -2.09 12.44 -1.48
CA LEU A 168 -0.85 13.00 -2.01
C LEU A 168 0.39 12.39 -1.34
N VAL A 169 0.39 12.31 0.00
CA VAL A 169 1.48 11.68 0.76
C VAL A 169 1.62 10.21 0.39
N PHE A 170 0.51 9.45 0.34
CA PHE A 170 0.51 8.06 -0.11
C PHE A 170 1.13 7.91 -1.50
N GLY A 171 0.70 8.75 -2.45
CA GLY A 171 1.20 8.76 -3.82
C GLY A 171 2.69 9.11 -3.92
N LEU A 172 3.15 10.12 -3.19
CA LEU A 172 4.56 10.53 -3.16
C LEU A 172 5.46 9.45 -2.55
N VAL A 173 5.04 8.86 -1.43
CA VAL A 173 5.80 7.77 -0.78
C VAL A 173 5.88 6.56 -1.71
N ARG A 174 4.77 6.15 -2.32
CA ARG A 174 4.77 5.07 -3.34
C ARG A 174 5.62 5.43 -4.55
N GLY A 175 5.51 6.66 -5.03
CA GLY A 175 6.28 7.18 -6.16
C GLY A 175 7.79 7.13 -5.90
N SER A 176 8.20 7.49 -4.68
CA SER A 176 9.61 7.50 -4.27
C SER A 176 10.26 6.12 -4.25
N ALA A 177 9.47 5.04 -4.27
CA ALA A 177 9.99 3.68 -4.37
C ALA A 177 10.87 3.45 -5.61
N VAL A 178 10.63 4.20 -6.69
CA VAL A 178 11.49 4.15 -7.90
C VAL A 178 12.93 4.52 -7.58
N LEU A 179 13.15 5.38 -6.58
CA LEU A 179 14.48 5.86 -6.17
C LEU A 179 15.30 4.78 -5.45
N ILE A 180 14.65 3.71 -4.97
CA ILE A 180 15.34 2.57 -4.37
C ILE A 180 16.26 1.89 -5.40
N SER A 181 15.91 1.93 -6.69
CA SER A 181 16.70 1.36 -7.78
C SER A 181 17.82 2.28 -8.27
N ALA A 182 17.98 3.49 -7.71
CA ALA A 182 18.94 4.49 -8.20
C ALA A 182 20.40 4.01 -8.18
N GLY A 183 20.76 3.08 -7.29
CA GLY A 183 22.09 2.48 -7.22
C GLY A 183 22.31 1.26 -8.12
N ALA A 184 21.27 0.75 -8.77
CA ALA A 184 21.30 -0.46 -9.60
C ALA A 184 21.80 -0.15 -11.03
N GLY A 185 23.08 0.21 -11.14
CA GLY A 185 23.74 0.51 -12.41
C GLY A 185 24.15 -0.71 -13.24
N ASP A 186 24.05 -1.91 -12.66
CA ASP A 186 24.41 -3.17 -13.30
C ASP A 186 23.49 -4.33 -12.82
N PRO A 187 23.44 -5.45 -13.55
CA PRO A 187 22.59 -6.59 -13.20
C PRO A 187 22.89 -7.21 -11.82
N ASP A 188 24.15 -7.21 -11.37
CA ASP A 188 24.54 -7.82 -10.09
C ASP A 188 24.00 -7.01 -8.91
N ARG A 189 24.12 -5.68 -8.99
CA ARG A 189 23.53 -4.73 -8.02
C ARG A 189 22.01 -4.83 -7.99
N LEU A 190 21.36 -4.97 -9.14
CA LEU A 190 19.91 -5.15 -9.21
C LEU A 190 19.48 -6.46 -8.52
N ARG A 191 20.15 -7.59 -8.79
CA ARG A 191 19.91 -8.86 -8.10
C ARG A 191 20.18 -8.75 -6.59
N GLY A 192 21.23 -8.03 -6.21
CA GLY A 192 21.53 -7.70 -4.80
C GLY A 192 20.39 -6.93 -4.12
N LEU A 193 19.83 -5.92 -4.80
CA LEU A 193 18.70 -5.15 -4.31
C LEU A 193 17.46 -6.01 -4.12
N HIS A 194 17.11 -6.85 -5.10
CA HIS A 194 15.95 -7.76 -4.97
C HIS A 194 16.11 -8.73 -3.80
N ARG A 195 17.31 -9.27 -3.55
CA ARG A 195 17.58 -10.12 -2.37
C ARG A 195 17.36 -9.36 -1.06
N ARG A 196 17.84 -8.12 -0.97
CA ARG A 196 17.62 -7.27 0.22
C ARG A 196 16.14 -7.00 0.45
N LEU A 197 15.40 -6.62 -0.60
CA LEU A 197 13.95 -6.41 -0.52
C LEU A 197 13.23 -7.68 -0.09
N ALA A 198 13.58 -8.84 -0.65
CA ALA A 198 12.99 -10.12 -0.27
C ALA A 198 13.22 -10.44 1.23
N ALA A 199 14.44 -10.19 1.75
CA ALA A 199 14.77 -10.45 3.15
C ALA A 199 13.94 -9.63 4.14
N VAL A 200 13.54 -8.41 3.77
CA VAL A 200 12.73 -7.53 4.64
C VAL A 200 11.21 -7.62 4.38
N ALA A 201 10.78 -8.39 3.37
CA ALA A 201 9.36 -8.52 3.03
C ALA A 201 8.48 -8.97 4.21
N PRO A 202 8.86 -9.95 5.07
CA PRO A 202 8.06 -10.35 6.22
C PRO A 202 7.88 -9.22 7.24
N TRP A 203 8.91 -8.39 7.44
CA TRP A 203 8.88 -7.25 8.35
C TRP A 203 7.96 -6.14 7.85
N SER A 204 7.86 -5.95 6.53
CA SER A 204 6.95 -4.97 5.93
C SER A 204 5.47 -5.27 6.29
N LEU A 205 5.06 -6.54 6.24
CA LEU A 205 3.70 -6.95 6.62
C LEU A 205 3.46 -6.74 8.12
N ARG A 206 4.42 -7.16 8.97
CA ARG A 206 4.31 -6.98 10.43
C ARG A 206 4.19 -5.52 10.81
N ALA A 207 4.97 -4.64 10.17
CA ALA A 207 4.89 -3.20 10.39
C ALA A 207 3.51 -2.63 9.99
N ALA A 208 2.94 -3.08 8.87
CA ALA A 208 1.59 -2.66 8.45
C ALA A 208 0.49 -3.10 9.43
N ILE A 209 0.56 -4.34 9.91
CA ILE A 209 -0.38 -4.86 10.93
C ILE A 209 -0.21 -4.08 12.25
N ALA A 210 1.02 -3.89 12.71
CA ALA A 210 1.31 -3.17 13.93
C ALA A 210 0.83 -1.71 13.88
N ALA A 211 1.05 -1.01 12.76
CA ALA A 211 0.59 0.37 12.60
C ALA A 211 -0.95 0.47 12.63
N GLN A 212 -1.65 -0.45 11.96
CA GLN A 212 -3.12 -0.50 12.02
C GLN A 212 -3.64 -0.82 13.43
N LEU A 213 -2.96 -1.72 14.15
CA LEU A 213 -3.32 -2.04 15.53
C LEU A 213 -3.10 -0.85 16.47
N VAL A 214 -1.96 -0.17 16.36
CA VAL A 214 -1.69 1.05 17.14
C VAL A 214 -2.73 2.12 16.84
N ALA A 215 -3.09 2.33 15.56
CA ALA A 215 -4.15 3.26 15.19
C ALA A 215 -5.51 2.86 15.82
N ALA A 216 -5.89 1.58 15.76
CA ALA A 216 -7.12 1.09 16.39
C ALA A 216 -7.13 1.32 17.90
N VAL A 217 -6.03 1.04 18.60
CA VAL A 217 -5.89 1.23 20.05
C VAL A 217 -5.95 2.71 20.42
N VAL A 218 -5.22 3.58 19.72
CA VAL A 218 -5.20 5.02 19.97
C VAL A 218 -6.59 5.63 19.76
N LEU A 219 -7.27 5.26 18.67
CA LEU A 219 -8.61 5.77 18.37
C LEU A 219 -9.65 5.23 19.37
N ALA A 220 -9.60 3.93 19.72
CA ALA A 220 -10.50 3.36 20.72
C ALA A 220 -10.28 3.99 22.10
N GLY A 221 -9.02 4.14 22.52
CA GLY A 221 -8.64 4.81 23.76
C GLY A 221 -9.10 6.26 23.83
N GLY A 222 -8.94 7.00 22.73
CA GLY A 222 -9.36 8.39 22.62
C GLY A 222 -10.87 8.60 22.57
N ALA A 223 -11.64 7.63 22.07
CA ALA A 223 -13.10 7.73 21.98
C ALA A 223 -13.83 7.17 23.22
N LEU A 224 -13.38 6.03 23.73
CA LEU A 224 -14.10 5.22 24.72
C LEU A 224 -13.33 5.01 26.03
N GLY A 225 -12.16 5.64 26.16
CA GLY A 225 -11.27 5.52 27.32
C GLY A 225 -10.27 4.37 27.22
N ALA A 226 -9.25 4.39 28.08
CA ALA A 226 -8.10 3.49 28.03
C ALA A 226 -8.47 1.98 28.04
N PHE A 227 -9.55 1.62 28.74
CA PHE A 227 -10.03 0.24 28.80
C PHE A 227 -10.43 -0.30 27.41
N ALA A 228 -11.07 0.52 26.56
CA ALA A 228 -11.42 0.10 25.22
C ALA A 228 -10.18 -0.17 24.35
N GLY A 229 -9.12 0.63 24.53
CA GLY A 229 -7.83 0.38 23.89
C GLY A 229 -7.24 -0.98 24.30
N LEU A 230 -7.31 -1.32 25.59
CA LEU A 230 -6.88 -2.62 26.10
C LEU A 230 -7.70 -3.78 25.50
N VAL A 231 -9.02 -3.62 25.40
CA VAL A 231 -9.90 -4.61 24.77
C VAL A 231 -9.48 -4.88 23.31
N VAL A 232 -9.16 -3.84 22.54
CA VAL A 232 -8.67 -4.00 21.16
C VAL A 232 -7.38 -4.83 21.11
N ILE A 233 -6.43 -4.60 22.02
CA ILE A 233 -5.20 -5.38 22.11
C ILE A 233 -5.51 -6.85 22.39
N VAL A 234 -6.37 -7.12 23.37
CA VAL A 234 -6.75 -8.49 23.76
C VAL A 234 -7.45 -9.23 22.61
N LEU A 235 -8.39 -8.57 21.93
CA LEU A 235 -9.10 -9.16 20.79
C LEU A 235 -8.16 -9.47 19.61
N ALA A 236 -7.26 -8.55 19.27
CA ALA A 236 -6.27 -8.76 18.21
C ALA A 236 -5.28 -9.90 18.55
N GLY A 237 -4.83 -9.96 19.81
CA GLY A 237 -3.97 -11.03 20.32
C GLY A 237 -4.67 -12.40 20.29
N GLY A 238 -5.94 -12.44 20.70
CA GLY A 238 -6.78 -13.65 20.61
C GLY A 238 -6.97 -14.13 19.17
N ALA A 239 -7.27 -13.22 18.24
CA ALA A 239 -7.40 -13.55 16.82
C ALA A 239 -6.11 -14.12 16.22
N LEU A 240 -4.96 -13.54 16.57
CA LEU A 240 -3.65 -14.06 16.16
C LEU A 240 -3.39 -15.47 16.73
N ALA A 241 -3.66 -15.68 18.02
CA ALA A 241 -3.48 -16.98 18.68
C ALA A 241 -4.40 -18.08 18.13
N LEU A 242 -5.62 -17.73 17.72
CA LEU A 242 -6.55 -18.66 17.07
C LEU A 242 -6.15 -18.94 15.61
N GLY A 243 -5.67 -17.92 14.89
CA GLY A 243 -5.20 -18.05 13.51
C GLY A 243 -3.97 -18.93 13.35
N THR A 244 -3.03 -18.88 14.30
CA THR A 244 -1.84 -19.76 14.29
C THR A 244 -2.19 -21.22 14.54
N ARG A 245 -3.20 -21.50 15.39
CA ARG A 245 -3.69 -22.85 15.68
C ARG A 245 -4.43 -23.51 14.50
N ARG A 246 -5.01 -22.71 13.61
CA ARG A 246 -5.80 -23.18 12.47
C ARG A 246 -4.98 -23.51 11.22
N ARG A 247 -3.65 -23.35 11.22
CA ARG A 247 -2.83 -23.86 10.11
C ARG A 247 -2.94 -25.40 10.10
N PRO A 248 -3.59 -26.00 9.10
CA PRO A 248 -3.56 -27.45 8.95
C PRO A 248 -2.13 -27.86 8.66
N ALA A 249 -1.66 -28.92 9.32
CA ALA A 249 -0.43 -29.60 8.96
C ALA A 249 -0.61 -30.22 7.57
N GLY A 250 -0.29 -29.48 6.50
CA GLY A 250 -0.27 -30.01 5.13
C GLY A 250 -1.08 -29.23 4.09
N ALA A 251 -0.76 -27.96 3.86
CA ALA A 251 -1.16 -27.29 2.61
C ALA A 251 0.09 -26.97 1.77
N PRO A 252 0.06 -27.20 0.45
CA PRO A 252 1.26 -27.38 -0.38
C PRO A 252 2.04 -26.09 -0.58
N GLU A 253 3.36 -26.28 -0.68
CA GLU A 253 4.30 -25.35 -1.30
C GLU A 253 3.68 -24.78 -2.58
N GLN A 254 3.52 -23.46 -2.65
CA GLN A 254 3.07 -22.79 -3.87
C GLN A 254 4.08 -23.07 -4.97
N VAL A 255 3.70 -24.00 -5.86
CA VAL A 255 4.06 -24.11 -7.27
C VAL A 255 5.28 -23.28 -7.63
N ALA A 256 6.45 -23.92 -7.53
CA ALA A 256 7.58 -23.57 -8.36
C ALA A 256 7.06 -23.43 -9.80
N ALA A 257 7.26 -22.25 -10.38
CA ALA A 257 6.97 -22.02 -11.78
C ALA A 257 7.73 -23.06 -12.60
N GLU A 258 6.98 -23.99 -13.19
CA GLU A 258 7.45 -24.94 -14.19
C GLU A 258 8.13 -24.14 -15.32
N PRO A 259 9.40 -24.43 -15.67
CA PRO A 259 10.04 -23.76 -16.79
C PRO A 259 9.32 -24.19 -18.07
N ALA A 260 8.59 -23.27 -18.69
CA ALA A 260 8.00 -23.48 -20.01
C ALA A 260 9.11 -23.86 -21.00
N THR A 261 9.20 -25.15 -21.34
CA THR A 261 9.97 -25.64 -22.47
C THR A 261 9.34 -25.09 -23.75
N VAL A 262 9.91 -24.00 -24.26
CA VAL A 262 9.63 -23.52 -25.61
C VAL A 262 10.21 -24.54 -26.59
N ARG A 263 9.36 -25.37 -27.18
CA ARG A 263 9.72 -26.15 -28.37
C ARG A 263 9.87 -25.18 -29.53
N VAL A 264 11.08 -25.06 -30.05
CA VAL A 264 11.35 -24.39 -31.33
C VAL A 264 10.89 -25.34 -32.43
N PRO A 265 9.97 -24.94 -33.33
CA PRO A 265 9.68 -25.73 -34.52
C PRO A 265 10.90 -25.67 -35.47
N ALA A 266 11.26 -26.86 -35.98
CA ALA A 266 12.29 -27.05 -37.00
C ALA A 266 11.86 -26.48 -38.36
#